data_AF-A0A2K1EHF2-F1
#
_entry.id   AF-A0A2K1EHF2-F1
#
_cell.length_a   1.000
_cell.length_b   1.000
_cell.length_c   1.000
_cell.angle_alpha   90.00
_cell.angle_beta   90.00
_cell.angle_gamma   90.00
#
_symmetry.space_group_name_H-M   'P 1'
#
loop_
_entity.id
_entity.type
_entity.pdbx_description
1 polymer ?
#
loop_
_entity_poly.entity_id
_entity_poly.type
_entity_poly.pdbx_seq_one_letter_code
_entity_poly.pdbx_strand_id
1 'polypeptide(L)' 'MIIKIEGYFFQNLITGPLCTQEELYQKYIQAKMLSLNIRDLPDIFCRLHNFDRLRFEDDTEVGFVIDTDTDRIYRPIY' A
#
# COMPACT_ATOMS: atom_id res chain seq x y z
N MET A 1 4.20 2.70 -10.37
CA MET A 1 4.01 1.31 -9.90
C MET A 1 2.72 1.23 -9.14
N ILE A 2 1.86 0.27 -9.45
CA ILE A 2 0.60 0.07 -8.73
C ILE A 2 0.85 -0.86 -7.54
N ILE A 3 0.30 -0.49 -6.39
CA ILE A 3 0.39 -1.25 -5.13
C ILE A 3 -1.01 -1.41 -4.57
N LYS A 4 -1.33 -2.62 -4.11
CA LYS A 4 -2.53 -2.87 -3.31
C LYS A 4 -2.19 -2.74 -1.85
N ILE A 5 -2.95 -1.95 -1.10
CA ILE A 5 -2.94 -1.93 0.37
C ILE A 5 -4.22 -2.59 0.83
N GLU A 6 -4.11 -3.71 1.53
CA GLU A 6 -5.24 -4.49 2.00
C GLU A 6 -5.15 -4.83 3.48
N GLY A 7 -6.32 -5.08 4.05
CA GLY A 7 -6.52 -5.66 5.37
C GLY A 7 -7.94 -6.18 5.47
N TYR A 8 -8.32 -6.72 6.63
CA TYR A 8 -9.51 -7.54 6.80
C TYR A 8 -10.82 -6.88 6.33
N PHE A 9 -10.92 -5.55 6.37
CA PHE A 9 -12.12 -4.79 5.98
C PHE A 9 -11.88 -3.70 4.92
N PHE A 10 -10.71 -3.63 4.30
CA PHE A 10 -10.46 -2.59 3.31
C PHE A 10 -9.42 -3.03 2.28
N GLN A 11 -9.62 -2.56 1.05
CA GLN A 11 -8.68 -2.74 -0.04
C GLN A 11 -8.59 -1.43 -0.80
N ASN A 12 -7.36 -1.05 -1.15
CA ASN A 12 -7.09 0.22 -1.81
C ASN A 12 -5.97 0.03 -2.82
N LEU A 13 -6.10 0.68 -3.97
CA LEU A 13 -5.04 0.77 -4.95
C LEU A 13 -4.38 2.14 -4.85
N ILE A 14 -3.05 2.14 -4.90
CA ILE A 14 -2.25 3.36 -4.97
C ILE A 14 -1.24 3.23 -6.11
N THR A 15 -0.82 4.35 -6.68
CA THR A 15 0.22 4.41 -7.70
C THR A 15 1.23 5.49 -7.40
N GLY A 16 2.48 5.27 -7.79
CA GLY A 16 3.54 6.24 -7.56
C GLY A 16 4.90 5.75 -8.08
N PRO A 17 6.00 6.30 -7.51
CA PRO A 17 7.37 5.93 -7.88
C PRO A 17 7.63 4.42 -7.86
N LEU A 18 8.60 3.99 -8.66
CA LEU A 18 9.13 2.62 -8.55
C LEU A 18 9.81 2.44 -7.19
N CYS A 19 9.56 1.31 -6.54
CA CYS A 19 10.19 0.95 -5.28
C CYS A 19 10.53 -0.53 -5.28
N THR A 20 11.62 -0.87 -4.61
CA THR A 20 11.93 -2.22 -4.15
C THR A 20 11.02 -2.62 -2.99
N GLN A 21 10.96 -3.91 -2.70
CA GLN A 21 10.20 -4.43 -1.55
C GLN A 21 10.69 -3.83 -0.22
N GLU A 22 12.01 -3.66 -0.07
CA GLU A 22 12.61 -3.11 1.14
C GLU A 22 12.29 -1.61 1.31
N GLU A 23 12.36 -0.82 0.23
CA GLU A 23 11.93 0.57 0.25
C GLU A 23 10.45 0.71 0.61
N LEU A 24 9.60 -0.15 0.04
CA LEU A 24 8.17 -0.19 0.41
C LEU A 24 7.97 -0.52 1.88
N TYR A 25 8.75 -1.43 2.44
CA TYR A 25 8.66 -1.78 3.85
C TYR A 25 9.01 -0.60 4.75
N GLN A 26 10.09 0.13 4.45
CA GLN A 26 10.44 1.34 5.19
C GLN A 26 9.35 2.42 5.10
N LYS A 27 8.81 2.64 3.89
CA LYS A 27 7.71 3.60 3.66
C LYS A 27 6.45 3.21 4.42
N TYR A 28 6.13 1.92 4.44
CA TYR A 28 4.99 1.35 5.16
C TYR A 28 5.11 1.59 6.66
N ILE A 29 6.26 1.26 7.27
CA ILE A 29 6.48 1.45 8.70
C ILE A 29 6.36 2.94 9.08
N GLN A 30 6.91 3.85 8.27
CA GLN A 30 6.77 5.29 8.50
C GLN A 30 5.31 5.75 8.48
N ALA A 31 4.53 5.30 7.49
CA ALA A 31 3.10 5.63 7.40
C ALA A 31 2.31 5.00 8.56
N LYS A 32 2.61 3.75 8.93
CA LYS A 32 1.96 3.03 10.03
C LYS A 32 2.18 3.71 11.37
N MET A 33 3.40 4.19 11.67
CA MET A 33 3.69 4.92 12.90
C MET A 33 2.90 6.23 13.05
N LEU A 34 2.49 6.84 11.94
CA LEU A 34 1.67 8.06 11.92
C LEU A 34 0.17 7.76 11.86
N SER A 35 -0.23 6.50 11.66
CA SER A 35 -1.62 6.09 11.50
C SER A 35 -2.22 5.71 12.85
N LEU A 36 -3.14 6.53 13.37
CA LEU A 36 -3.93 6.18 14.56
C LEU A 36 -5.03 5.17 14.24
N ASN A 37 -5.53 5.19 13.00
CA ASN A 37 -6.48 4.23 12.45
C ASN A 37 -5.90 3.66 11.16
N ILE A 38 -5.93 2.33 11.03
CA ILE A 38 -5.39 1.63 9.87
C ILE A 38 -6.08 2.04 8.56
N ARG A 39 -7.34 2.51 8.62
CA ARG A 39 -8.07 3.01 7.45
C ARG A 39 -7.49 4.30 6.87
N ASP A 40 -6.78 5.08 7.68
CA ASP A 40 -6.12 6.31 7.25
C ASP A 40 -4.75 6.04 6.61
N LEU A 41 -4.22 4.83 6.80
CA LEU A 41 -2.87 4.45 6.36
C LEU A 41 -2.63 4.73 4.88
N PRO A 42 -3.52 4.38 3.94
CA PRO A 42 -3.22 4.59 2.53
C PRO A 42 -3.17 6.09 2.18
N ASP A 43 -3.99 6.94 2.81
CA ASP A 43 -3.96 8.40 2.58
C ASP A 43 -2.73 9.05 3.21
N ILE A 44 -2.29 8.56 4.37
CA ILE A 44 -1.04 8.99 5.00
C ILE A 44 0.14 8.55 4.13
N PHE A 45 0.15 7.30 3.67
CA PHE A 45 1.18 6.76 2.80
C PHE A 45 1.31 7.57 1.51
N CYS A 46 0.17 7.86 0.86
CA CYS A 46 0.11 8.69 -0.35
C CYS A 46 0.78 10.06 -0.16
N ARG A 47 0.34 10.78 0.87
CA ARG A 47 0.86 12.12 1.19
C ARG A 47 2.33 12.12 1.58
N LEU A 48 2.79 11.12 2.34
CA LEU A 48 4.16 11.07 2.83
C LEU A 48 5.16 10.70 1.74
N HIS A 49 4.75 9.87 0.77
CA HIS A 49 5.66 9.23 -0.18
C HIS A 49 5.46 9.61 -1.64
N ASN A 50 4.59 10.60 -1.92
CA ASN A 50 4.21 11.03 -3.27
C ASN A 50 3.58 9.88 -4.09
N PHE A 51 2.62 9.20 -3.48
CA PHE A 51 1.73 8.27 -4.17
C PHE A 51 0.33 8.89 -4.28
N ASP A 52 -0.44 8.39 -5.23
CA ASP A 52 -1.83 8.79 -5.49
C ASP A 52 -2.77 7.60 -5.35
N ARG A 53 -4.01 7.88 -4.94
CA ARG A 53 -5.09 6.90 -4.91
C ARG A 53 -5.53 6.55 -6.33
N LEU A 54 -5.72 5.27 -6.60
CA LEU A 54 -6.43 4.79 -7.77
C LEU A 54 -7.85 4.36 -7.38
N ARG A 55 -8.77 4.45 -8.34
CA ARG A 55 -10.06 3.75 -8.20
C ARG A 55 -9.79 2.25 -8.18
N PHE A 56 -10.47 1.55 -7.28
CA PHE A 56 -10.35 0.11 -7.18
C PHE A 56 -11.07 -0.53 -8.38
N GLU A 57 -10.33 -1.34 -9.14
CA GLU A 57 -10.84 -2.18 -10.21
C GLU A 57 -10.28 -3.59 -9.98
N ASP A 58 -11.16 -4.60 -9.88
CA ASP A 58 -10.82 -5.97 -9.46
C ASP A 58 -9.72 -6.62 -10.32
N ASP A 59 -9.64 -6.25 -11.61
CA ASP A 59 -8.70 -6.84 -12.58
C ASP A 59 -7.37 -6.09 -12.68
N THR A 60 -7.06 -5.18 -11.74
CA THR A 60 -5.80 -4.42 -11.80
C THR A 60 -4.61 -5.26 -11.34
N GLU A 61 -3.70 -5.60 -12.26
CA GLU A 61 -2.41 -6.18 -11.89
C GLU A 61 -1.57 -5.18 -11.08
N VAL A 62 -1.18 -5.59 -9.87
CA VAL A 62 -0.33 -4.80 -8.98
C VAL A 62 1.08 -5.36 -8.90
N GLY A 63 2.06 -4.48 -8.71
CA GLY A 63 3.46 -4.87 -8.53
C GLY A 63 3.77 -5.42 -7.14
N PHE A 64 3.07 -4.93 -6.13
CA PHE A 64 3.18 -5.37 -4.73
C PHE A 64 1.84 -5.29 -4.01
N VAL A 65 1.70 -6.12 -2.98
CA VAL A 65 0.64 -6.06 -1.98
C VAL A 65 1.26 -5.69 -0.63
N ILE A 66 0.66 -4.75 0.07
CA ILE A 66 0.91 -4.42 1.48
C ILE A 66 -0.28 -4.98 2.26
N ASP A 67 -0.04 -6.07 2.98
CA ASP A 67 -1.00 -6.68 3.90
C ASP A 67 -0.82 -6.07 5.28
N THR A 68 -1.82 -5.30 5.70
CA THR A 68 -1.84 -4.57 6.97
C THR A 68 -2.25 -5.43 8.17
N ASP A 69 -2.85 -6.60 7.93
CA ASP A 69 -3.18 -7.55 9.00
C ASP A 69 -1.94 -8.35 9.41
N THR A 70 -1.04 -8.64 8.45
CA THR A 70 0.16 -9.47 8.68
C THR A 70 1.48 -8.69 8.62
N ASP A 71 1.44 -7.40 8.31
CA ASP A 71 2.60 -6.52 8.09
C ASP A 71 3.54 -7.02 6.97
N ARG A 72 3.01 -7.76 6.01
CA ARG A 72 3.78 -8.34 4.90
C ARG A 72 3.69 -7.48 3.66
N ILE A 73 4.83 -7.38 2.97
CA ILE A 73 4.89 -6.81 1.62
C ILE A 73 5.42 -7.87 0.68
N TYR A 74 4.66 -8.20 -0.36
CA TYR A 74 5.00 -9.29 -1.27
C TYR A 74 4.53 -8.99 -2.69
N ARG A 75 5.09 -9.74 -3.65
CA ARG A 75 4.60 -9.74 -5.03
C ARG A 75 3.48 -10.78 -5.15
N PRO A 76 2.30 -10.41 -5.68
CA PRO A 76 1.23 -11.38 -5.92
C PRO A 76 1.66 -12.40 -6.99
N ILE A 77 1.08 -13.60 -6.92
CA ILE A 77 1.19 -14.66 -7.92
C ILE A 77 -0.21 -14.81 -8.52
N TYR A 78 -0.33 -14.68 -9.84
CA TYR A 78 -1.59 -14.79 -10.59
C TYR A 78 -1.72 -16.16 -11.26
#